data_AF-A0A380E3I5-F1
#
_entry.id   AF-A0A380E3I5-F1
#
_cell.length_a   1.000
_cell.length_b   1.000
_cell.length_c   1.000
_cell.angle_alpha   90.00
_cell.angle_beta   90.00
_cell.angle_gamma   90.00
#
_symmetry.space_group_name_H-M   'P 1'
#
loop_
_entity.id
_entity.type
_entity.pdbx_description
1 polymer ?
#
loop_
_entity_poly.entity_id
_entity_poly.type
_entity_poly.pdbx_seq_one_letter_code
_entity_poly.pdbx_strand_id
1 'polypeptide(L)' 'MVDPPRKGCDETFIQTLLTLEPKRIVYISCNPATQQRDALLLAEKYQLEEVTPVDMFPQTTHVETVALFNLK' A
#
# COMPACT_ATOMS: atom_id res chain seq x y z
N MET A 1 0.36 4.14 -8.97
CA MET A 1 1.46 3.38 -8.35
C MET A 1 2.04 4.26 -7.27
N VAL A 2 2.22 3.72 -6.06
CA VAL A 2 2.71 4.47 -4.89
C VAL A 2 3.82 3.67 -4.21
N ASP A 3 4.91 4.35 -3.87
CA ASP A 3 6.08 3.78 -3.21
C ASP A 3 6.54 4.77 -2.11
N PRO A 4 5.81 4.85 -0.99
CA PRO A 4 6.10 5.78 0.08
C PRO A 4 7.34 5.39 0.90
N PRO A 5 7.92 6.35 1.65
CA PRO A 5 8.98 6.06 2.62
C PRO A 5 8.46 5.15 3.75
N ARG A 6 9.38 4.66 4.62
CA ARG A 6 9.06 3.76 5.77
C ARG A 6 7.89 4.16 6.67
N LYS A 7 7.53 5.45 6.70
CA LYS A 7 6.40 5.98 7.47
C LYS A 7 5.02 5.71 6.83
N GLY A 8 4.98 5.18 5.61
CA GLY A 8 3.77 5.03 4.79
C GLY A 8 3.37 6.33 4.10
N CYS A 9 2.16 6.36 3.55
CA CYS A 9 1.56 7.54 2.95
C CYS A 9 1.06 8.51 4.03
N ASP A 10 1.11 9.81 3.73
CA ASP A 10 0.42 10.81 4.54
C ASP A 10 -1.11 10.68 4.35
N GLU A 11 -1.87 11.02 5.40
CA GLU A 11 -3.34 10.92 5.35
C GLU A 11 -3.95 11.73 4.22
N THR A 12 -3.40 12.92 3.95
CA THR A 12 -3.85 13.80 2.85
C THR A 12 -3.70 13.13 1.48
N PHE A 13 -2.66 12.32 1.30
CA PHE A 13 -2.45 11.56 0.07
C PHE A 13 -3.47 10.44 -0.08
N ILE A 14 -3.75 9.69 1.00
CA ILE A 14 -4.79 8.65 0.99
C ILE A 14 -6.16 9.25 0.69
N GLN A 15 -6.50 10.39 1.30
CA GLN A 15 -7.75 11.11 1.01
C GLN A 15 -7.83 11.58 -0.45
N THR A 16 -6.70 11.97 -1.04
CA THR A 16 -6.64 12.32 -2.47
C THR A 16 -6.92 11.09 -3.33
N LEU A 17 -6.39 9.91 -2.99
CA LEU A 17 -6.68 8.66 -3.71
C LEU A 17 -8.15 8.22 -3.58
N LEU A 18 -8.77 8.44 -2.42
CA LEU A 18 -10.19 8.17 -2.20
C LEU A 18 -11.09 9.14 -2.99
N THR A 19 -10.62 10.35 -3.26
CA THR A 19 -11.33 11.35 -4.07
C THR A 19 -11.17 11.11 -5.57
N LEU A 20 -9.95 10.77 -6.02
CA LEU A 20 -9.65 10.55 -7.44
C LEU A 20 -10.21 9.22 -7.97
N GLU A 21 -10.47 8.26 -7.10
CA GLU A 21 -11.03 6.93 -7.43
C GLU A 21 -10.34 6.23 -8.62
N PRO A 22 -8.99 6.19 -8.71
CA PRO A 22 -8.34 5.35 -9.73
C PRO A 22 -8.82 3.91 -9.63
N LYS A 23 -9.12 3.27 -10.76
CA LYS A 23 -9.62 1.88 -10.78
C LYS A 23 -8.69 0.87 -10.09
N ARG A 24 -7.38 1.16 -10.06
CA ARG A 24 -6.35 0.28 -9.54
C ARG A 24 -5.25 1.08 -8.83
N ILE A 25 -4.84 0.61 -7.66
CA ILE A 25 -3.71 1.13 -6.90
C ILE A 25 -2.72 -0.01 -6.65
N VAL A 26 -1.47 0.21 -7.03
CA VAL A 26 -0.33 -0.65 -6.65
C VAL A 26 0.45 0.09 -5.59
N TYR A 27 0.55 -0.50 -4.40
CA TYR A 27 1.23 0.05 -3.23
C TYR A 27 2.46 -0.81 -2.91
N ILE A 28 3.65 -0.23 -3.03
CA ILE A 28 4.92 -0.85 -2.65
C ILE A 28 5.31 -0.35 -1.25
N SER A 29 5.77 -1.22 -0.37
CA SER A 29 6.18 -0.82 0.98
C SER A 29 7.34 -1.63 1.52
N CYS A 30 8.29 -0.92 2.12
CA CYS A 30 9.38 -1.48 2.91
C CYS A 30 9.01 -1.73 4.39
N ASN A 31 7.75 -1.48 4.77
CA ASN A 31 7.24 -1.64 6.12
C ASN A 31 5.78 -2.13 6.12
N PRO A 32 5.54 -3.45 6.29
CA PRO A 32 4.21 -4.03 6.27
C PRO A 32 3.24 -3.42 7.30
N ALA A 33 3.75 -2.92 8.44
CA ALA A 33 2.91 -2.36 9.50
C ALA A 33 2.28 -1.01 9.09
N THR A 34 3.02 -0.13 8.44
CA THR A 34 2.47 1.14 7.94
C THR A 34 1.60 0.91 6.70
N GLN A 35 1.95 -0.07 5.85
CA GLN A 35 1.09 -0.48 4.75
C GLN A 35 -0.27 -0.99 5.24
N GLN A 36 -0.32 -1.78 6.32
CA GLN A 36 -1.57 -2.24 6.92
C GLN A 36 -2.45 -1.07 7.37
N ARG A 37 -1.87 -0.08 8.06
CA ARG A 37 -2.59 1.13 8.48
C ARG A 37 -3.24 1.83 7.29
N ASP A 38 -2.47 2.05 6.22
CA ASP A 38 -2.95 2.75 5.02
C ASP A 38 -3.98 1.89 4.26
N ALA A 39 -3.80 0.57 4.23
CA ALA A 39 -4.76 -0.36 3.64
C ALA A 39 -6.13 -0.29 4.33
N LEU A 40 -6.18 -0.11 5.65
CA LEU A 40 -7.44 0.06 6.39
C LEU A 40 -8.18 1.34 5.99
N LEU A 41 -7.44 2.42 5.71
CA LEU A 41 -8.03 3.67 5.21
C LEU A 41 -8.52 3.51 3.76
N LEU A 42 -7.73 2.87 2.90
CA LEU A 42 -8.12 2.59 1.51
C LEU A 42 -9.31 1.63 1.43
N ALA A 43 -9.48 0.75 2.42
CA ALA A 43 -10.57 -0.22 2.49
C ALA A 43 -11.97 0.40 2.52
N GLU A 44 -12.10 1.73 2.69
CA GLU A 44 -13.37 2.44 2.50
C GLU A 44 -13.93 2.20 1.09
N LYS A 45 -13.14 2.51 0.05
CA LYS A 45 -13.55 2.42 -1.37
C LYS A 45 -12.87 1.32 -2.17
N TYR A 46 -11.80 0.74 -1.65
CA TYR A 46 -11.00 -0.25 -2.36
C TYR A 46 -11.10 -1.63 -1.73
N GLN A 47 -10.99 -2.65 -2.56
CA GLN A 47 -10.77 -4.02 -2.13
C GLN A 47 -9.29 -4.36 -2.32
N LEU A 48 -8.67 -4.89 -1.27
CA LEU A 48 -7.34 -5.51 -1.36
C LEU A 48 -7.49 -6.85 -2.09
N GLU A 49 -6.90 -6.97 -3.27
CA GLU A 49 -6.97 -8.16 -4.12
C GLU A 49 -5.81 -9.11 -3.85
N GLU A 50 -4.59 -8.57 -3.72
CA GLU A 50 -3.38 -9.38 -3.60
C GLU A 50 -2.32 -8.65 -2.77
N VAL A 51 -1.51 -9.42 -2.03
CA VAL A 51 -0.27 -8.94 -1.40
C VAL A 51 0.84 -9.93 -1.71
N THR A 52 1.90 -9.46 -2.35
CA THR A 52 3.10 -10.24 -2.66
C THR A 52 4.30 -9.73 -1.85
N PRO A 53 4.82 -10.51 -0.89
CA PRO A 53 6.12 -10.24 -0.28
C PRO A 53 7.26 -10.45 -1.26
N VAL A 54 8.28 -9.59 -1.21
CA VAL A 54 9.47 -9.65 -2.05
C VAL A 54 10.71 -9.57 -1.15
N ASP A 55 11.59 -10.56 -1.27
CA ASP A 55 12.90 -10.55 -0.63
C ASP A 55 13.89 -9.73 -1.47
N MET A 56 13.86 -8.41 -1.28
CA MET A 56 14.79 -7.50 -1.95
C MET A 56 16.16 -7.43 -1.25
N PHE A 57 16.22 -7.85 0.03
CA PHE A 57 17.41 -7.79 0.87
C PHE A 57 17.66 -9.11 1.59
N PRO A 58 18.16 -10.14 0.87
CA PRO A 58 18.38 -11.46 1.43
C PRO A 58 19.30 -11.42 2.65
N GLN A 59 19.04 -12.32 3.60
CA GLN A 59 19.79 -12.42 4.86
C GLN A 59 19.64 -11.19 5.78
N THR A 60 18.61 -10.37 5.56
CA THR A 60 18.22 -9.29 6.48
C THR A 60 16.82 -9.53 7.03
N THR A 61 16.41 -8.71 7.99
CA THR A 61 15.02 -8.72 8.50
C THR A 61 14.06 -7.88 7.65
N HIS A 62 14.55 -7.23 6.58
CA HIS A 62 13.71 -6.40 5.73
C HIS A 62 12.86 -7.26 4.81
N VAL A 63 11.60 -6.88 4.65
CA VAL A 63 10.65 -7.48 3.71
C VAL A 63 9.97 -6.34 2.98
N GLU A 64 10.08 -6.33 1.66
CA GLU A 64 9.29 -5.46 0.81
C GLU A 64 7.95 -6.15 0.51
N THR A 65 6.88 -5.38 0.38
CA THR A 65 5.55 -5.90 0.04
C THR A 65 4.92 -5.07 -1.07
N VAL A 66 4.30 -5.76 -2.03
CA VAL A 66 3.50 -5.14 -3.08
C VAL A 66 2.05 -5.51 -2.87
N ALA A 67 1.19 -4.53 -2.62
CA ALA A 67 -0.25 -4.71 -2.44
C ALA A 67 -1.02 -4.15 -3.65
N LEU A 68 -1.96 -4.94 -4.16
CA LEU A 68 -2.85 -4.57 -5.25
C LEU A 68 -4.24 -4.29 -4.70
N PHE A 69 -4.73 -3.09 -4.95
CA PHE A 69 -6.08 -2.66 -4.62
C PHE A 69 -6.85 -2.34 -5.89
N ASN A 70 -8.11 -2.79 -5.96
CA ASN A 70 -9.06 -2.37 -6.99
C ASN A 70 -10.22 -1.60 -6.36
N LEU A 71 -10.77 -0.64 -7.10
CA LEU A 71 -11.97 0.07 -6.70
C LEU A 71 -13.14 -0.93 -6.60
N LYS A 72 -13.95 -0.82 -5.54
CA LYS A 72 -15.14 -1.65 -5.32
C LYS A 72 -16.26 -1.33 -6.31
#